data_AF-A0A0M6ZL70-F1
#
_entry.id   AF-A0A0M6ZL70-F1
#
_cell.length_a   1.000
_cell.length_b   1.000
_cell.length_c   1.000
_cell.angle_alpha   90.00
_cell.angle_beta   90.00
_cell.angle_gamma   90.00
#
_symmetry.space_group_name_H-M   'P 1'
#
loop_
_entity.id
_entity.type
_entity.pdbx_description
1 polymer ?
#
loop_
_entity_poly.entity_id
_entity_poly.type
_entity_poly.pdbx_seq_one_letter_code
_entity_poly.pdbx_strand_id
1 'polypeptide(L)'
;MRQKSERLRDAADRTVKDIRRKTRKRYSSEDKIRIVLAGLRGEDSIAELCRQEGIAQSQYYSWSKEFMEAGRKRLTGDTAREANTGEVQDLRREAHDLKEVVAEQALELRLLKKACWGMGTTTNEISSV
;
A
#
# COMPACT_ATOMS: atom_id res chain seq x y z
N MET A 1 48.03 -26.38 -26.35
CA MET A 1 48.39 -25.47 -25.24
C MET A 1 47.37 -24.34 -24.99
N ARG A 2 46.63 -23.86 -26.00
CA ARG A 2 45.71 -22.71 -25.89
C ARG A 2 44.51 -22.90 -24.94
N GLN A 3 43.90 -24.08 -24.94
CA GLN A 3 42.78 -24.43 -24.06
C GLN A 3 43.11 -24.45 -22.56
N LYS A 4 44.36 -24.79 -22.18
CA LYS A 4 44.79 -24.83 -20.78
C LYS A 4 44.93 -23.42 -20.18
N SER A 5 45.33 -22.46 -21.01
CA SER A 5 45.43 -21.03 -20.67
C SER A 5 44.05 -20.41 -20.42
N GLU A 6 43.06 -20.71 -21.25
CA GLU A 6 41.68 -20.21 -21.10
C GLU A 6 41.04 -20.72 -19.79
N ARG A 7 41.16 -22.01 -19.49
CA ARG A 7 40.62 -22.59 -18.24
C ARG A 7 41.22 -21.97 -16.96
N LEU A 8 42.50 -21.59 -17.01
CA LEU A 8 43.18 -20.90 -15.90
C LEU A 8 42.66 -19.47 -15.72
N ARG A 9 42.37 -18.75 -16.82
CA ARG A 9 41.74 -17.42 -16.78
C ARG A 9 40.33 -17.50 -16.20
N ASP A 10 39.52 -18.47 -16.63
CA ASP A 10 38.16 -18.66 -16.12
C ASP A 10 38.14 -19.02 -14.62
N ALA A 11 39.14 -19.76 -14.15
CA ALA A 11 39.30 -20.06 -12.73
C ALA A 11 39.68 -18.80 -11.94
N ALA A 12 40.63 -18.02 -12.44
CA ALA A 12 41.04 -16.76 -11.82
C ALA A 12 39.88 -15.74 -11.74
N ASP A 13 39.10 -15.60 -12.82
CA ASP A 13 37.95 -14.69 -12.86
C ASP A 13 36.85 -15.10 -11.85
N ARG A 14 36.64 -16.40 -11.66
CA ARG A 14 35.73 -16.91 -10.62
C ARG A 14 36.23 -16.56 -9.23
N THR A 15 37.51 -16.80 -8.95
CA THR A 15 38.11 -16.46 -7.66
C THR A 15 38.02 -14.95 -7.37
N VAL A 16 38.31 -14.10 -8.37
CA VAL A 16 38.20 -12.64 -8.23
C VAL A 16 36.75 -12.21 -7.95
N LYS A 17 35.77 -12.82 -8.63
CA LYS A 17 34.34 -12.56 -8.36
C LYS A 17 33.95 -12.97 -6.93
N ASP A 18 34.42 -14.12 -6.46
CA ASP A 18 34.13 -14.59 -5.11
C ASP A 18 34.76 -13.70 -4.04
N ILE A 19 36.01 -13.27 -4.23
CA ILE A 19 36.67 -12.31 -3.33
C ILE A 19 35.85 -11.02 -3.28
N ARG A 20 35.52 -10.43 -4.45
CA ARG A 20 34.72 -9.20 -4.53
C ARG A 20 33.34 -9.34 -3.87
N ARG A 21 32.73 -10.53 -3.94
CA ARG A 21 31.44 -10.81 -3.30
C ARG A 21 31.58 -10.88 -1.78
N LYS A 22 32.63 -11.54 -1.28
CA LYS A 22 32.92 -11.68 0.16
C LYS A 22 33.35 -10.37 0.80
N THR A 23 34.13 -9.53 0.11
CA THR A 23 34.63 -8.24 0.62
C THR A 23 33.71 -7.05 0.33
N ARG A 24 32.54 -7.28 -0.29
CA ARG A 24 31.59 -6.21 -0.59
C ARG A 24 31.09 -5.57 0.71
N LYS A 25 31.36 -4.27 0.86
CA LYS A 25 30.80 -3.44 1.93
C LYS A 25 29.27 -3.52 1.91
N ARG A 26 28.68 -3.83 3.06
CA ARG A 26 27.23 -3.87 3.26
C ARG A 26 26.79 -2.53 3.82
N TYR A 27 25.94 -1.82 3.07
CA TYR A 27 25.31 -0.59 3.53
C TYR A 27 24.02 -0.92 4.26
N SER A 28 23.88 -0.42 5.49
CA SER A 28 22.61 -0.47 6.21
C SER A 28 21.57 0.43 5.52
N SER A 29 20.30 0.28 5.87
CA SER A 29 19.26 1.18 5.36
C SER A 29 19.52 2.63 5.79
N GLU A 30 20.02 2.83 7.01
CA GLU A 30 20.36 4.14 7.57
C GLU A 30 21.51 4.81 6.79
N ASP A 31 22.56 4.05 6.45
CA ASP A 31 23.66 4.56 5.63
C ASP A 31 23.16 5.03 4.26
N LYS A 32 22.33 4.21 3.61
CA LYS A 32 21.77 4.57 2.30
C LYS A 32 20.95 5.85 2.39
N ILE A 33 20.12 6.00 3.42
CA ILE A 33 19.31 7.20 3.65
C ILE A 33 20.23 8.41 3.86
N ARG A 34 21.24 8.30 4.74
CA ARG A 34 22.22 9.38 5.00
C ARG A 34 22.89 9.86 3.73
N ILE A 35 23.35 8.92 2.89
CA ILE A 35 24.03 9.22 1.63
C ILE A 35 23.08 9.88 0.62
N VAL A 36 21.86 9.35 0.48
CA VAL A 36 20.85 9.96 -0.42
C VAL A 36 20.52 11.38 0.01
N LEU A 37 20.32 11.63 1.30
CA LEU A 37 20.03 12.96 1.82
C LEU A 37 21.20 13.93 1.64
N ALA A 38 22.44 13.47 1.79
CA ALA A 38 23.63 14.29 1.51
C ALA A 38 23.68 14.72 0.04
N GLY A 39 23.41 13.78 -0.89
CA GLY A 39 23.38 14.09 -2.32
C GLY A 39 22.22 15.01 -2.71
N LEU A 40 21.07 14.93 -2.02
CA LEU A 40 19.94 15.84 -2.22
C LEU A 40 20.18 17.24 -1.65
N ARG A 41 20.99 17.38 -0.59
CA ARG A 41 21.39 18.69 -0.05
C ARG A 41 22.25 19.49 -1.04
N GLY A 42 23.02 18.81 -1.88
CA GLY A 42 23.81 19.44 -2.95
C GLY A 42 25.04 20.22 -2.47
N GLU A 43 25.54 19.91 -1.27
CA GLU A 43 26.76 20.52 -0.70
C GLU A 43 28.02 20.08 -1.46
N ASP A 44 28.11 18.79 -1.78
CA ASP A 44 29.15 18.21 -2.62
C ASP A 44 28.55 17.74 -3.96
N SER A 45 29.38 17.66 -5.01
CA SER A 45 28.93 16.98 -6.23
C SER A 45 28.66 15.50 -5.95
N ILE A 46 27.68 14.91 -6.64
CA ILE A 46 27.38 13.47 -6.51
C ILE A 46 28.62 12.60 -6.76
N ALA A 47 29.52 13.06 -7.63
CA ALA A 47 30.78 12.39 -7.90
C ALA A 47 31.73 12.38 -6.71
N GLU A 48 31.83 13.49 -5.97
CA GLU A 48 32.65 13.60 -4.76
C GLU A 48 32.07 12.76 -3.63
N LEU A 49 30.77 12.88 -3.39
CA LEU A 49 30.06 12.07 -2.40
C LEU A 49 30.25 10.57 -2.64
N CYS A 50 30.12 10.13 -3.89
CA CYS A 50 30.32 8.72 -4.23
C CYS A 50 31.76 8.24 -3.99
N ARG A 51 32.76 9.10 -4.21
CA ARG A 51 34.18 8.79 -3.93
C ARG A 51 34.44 8.68 -2.43
N GLN A 52 33.91 9.62 -1.63
CA GLN A 52 34.05 9.62 -0.17
C GLN A 52 33.41 8.37 0.46
N GLU A 53 32.21 8.02 0.01
CA GLU A 53 31.45 6.89 0.56
C GLU A 53 31.92 5.52 0.04
N GLY A 54 32.68 5.51 -1.06
CA GLY A 54 33.16 4.29 -1.72
C GLY A 54 32.05 3.56 -2.48
N ILE A 55 31.16 4.30 -3.14
CA ILE A 55 30.06 3.78 -3.95
C ILE A 55 30.19 4.18 -5.42
N ALA A 56 29.57 3.41 -6.30
CA ALA A 56 29.38 3.81 -7.69
C ALA A 56 28.22 4.81 -7.78
N GLN A 57 28.32 5.80 -8.68
CA GLN A 57 27.23 6.74 -8.94
C GLN A 57 25.92 6.05 -9.33
N SER A 58 25.99 4.92 -10.05
CA SER A 58 24.82 4.11 -10.38
C SER A 58 24.09 3.56 -9.14
N GLN A 59 24.83 3.21 -8.08
CA GLN A 59 24.22 2.80 -6.80
C GLN A 59 23.52 3.97 -6.12
N TYR A 60 24.14 5.15 -6.10
CA TYR A 60 23.52 6.36 -5.58
C TYR A 60 22.20 6.66 -6.27
N TYR A 61 22.18 6.69 -7.61
CA TYR A 61 20.96 7.00 -8.35
C TYR A 61 19.87 5.93 -8.18
N SER A 62 20.23 4.65 -8.06
CA SER A 62 19.27 3.59 -7.71
C SER A 62 18.61 3.85 -6.36
N TRP A 63 19.42 4.12 -5.32
CA TRP A 63 18.90 4.38 -3.98
C TRP A 63 18.09 5.67 -3.91
N SER A 64 18.54 6.74 -4.58
CA SER A 64 17.83 8.01 -4.65
C SER A 64 16.46 7.85 -5.32
N LYS A 65 16.40 7.09 -6.42
CA LYS A 65 15.13 6.76 -7.09
C LYS A 65 14.20 5.98 -6.18
N GLU A 66 14.68 4.89 -5.59
CA GLU A 66 13.89 4.03 -4.67
C GLU A 66 13.35 4.84 -3.47
N PHE A 67 14.20 5.70 -2.88
CA PHE A 67 13.85 6.56 -1.76
C PHE A 67 12.73 7.54 -2.14
N MET A 68 12.87 8.22 -3.29
CA MET A 68 11.87 9.17 -3.76
C MET A 68 10.56 8.50 -4.20
N GLU A 69 10.62 7.31 -4.79
CA GLU A 69 9.42 6.53 -5.14
C GLU A 69 8.66 6.08 -3.90
N ALA A 70 9.36 5.58 -2.88
CA ALA A 70 8.76 5.22 -1.60
C ALA A 70 8.10 6.43 -0.92
N GLY A 71 8.80 7.57 -0.90
CA GLY A 71 8.27 8.83 -0.37
C GLY A 71 7.01 9.29 -1.11
N ARG A 72 7.04 9.32 -2.45
CA ARG A 72 5.87 9.67 -3.27
C ARG A 72 4.69 8.74 -3.02
N LYS A 73 4.91 7.42 -3.04
CA LYS A 73 3.85 6.44 -2.83
C LYS A 73 3.17 6.62 -1.48
N ARG A 74 3.94 6.92 -0.44
CA ARG A 74 3.38 7.18 0.89
C ARG A 74 2.50 8.44 0.89
N LEU A 75 3.02 9.54 0.35
CA LEU A 75 2.28 10.81 0.29
C LEU A 75 0.99 10.68 -0.51
N THR A 76 1.02 10.05 -1.69
CA THR A 76 -0.21 9.80 -2.48
C THR A 76 -1.21 8.91 -1.73
N GLY A 77 -0.73 7.90 -0.99
CA GLY A 77 -1.59 7.06 -0.16
C GLY A 77 -2.24 7.83 0.99
N ASP A 78 -1.50 8.73 1.64
CA ASP A 78 -2.02 9.58 2.71
C ASP A 78 -3.05 10.59 2.15
N THR A 79 -2.79 11.18 0.97
CA THR A 79 -3.77 12.04 0.28
C THR A 79 -5.05 11.30 -0.11
N ALA A 80 -4.94 10.07 -0.62
CA ALA A 80 -6.12 9.26 -0.98
C ALA A 80 -6.97 8.90 0.26
N ARG A 81 -6.31 8.63 1.39
CA ARG A 81 -6.99 8.35 2.66
C ARG A 81 -7.66 9.60 3.23
N GLU A 82 -7.00 10.75 3.16
CA GLU A 82 -7.55 12.03 3.60
C GLU A 82 -8.77 12.42 2.75
N ALA A 83 -8.68 12.31 1.42
CA ALA A 83 -9.79 12.57 0.51
C ALA A 83 -11.02 11.68 0.79
N ASN A 84 -10.81 10.38 1.04
CA ASN A 84 -11.90 9.42 1.27
C ASN A 84 -12.52 9.53 2.67
N THR A 85 -11.91 10.27 3.61
CA THR A 85 -12.41 10.34 4.99
C THR A 85 -13.75 11.07 5.11
N GLY A 86 -13.98 12.11 4.29
CA GLY A 86 -15.25 12.84 4.23
C GLY A 86 -16.37 11.99 3.63
N GLU A 87 -16.13 11.44 2.43
CA GLU A 87 -17.10 10.58 1.72
C GLU A 87 -17.51 9.37 2.56
N VAL A 88 -16.57 8.74 3.29
CA VAL A 88 -16.90 7.62 4.19
C VAL A 88 -17.77 8.05 5.37
N GLN A 89 -17.64 9.28 5.87
CA GLN A 89 -18.51 9.78 6.93
C GLN A 89 -19.92 10.05 6.41
N ASP A 90 -20.04 10.67 5.23
CA ASP A 90 -21.32 10.97 4.61
C ASP A 90 -22.08 9.69 4.24
N LEU A 91 -21.41 8.72 3.61
CA LEU A 91 -21.98 7.40 3.31
C LEU A 91 -22.43 6.66 4.57
N ARG A 92 -21.73 6.84 5.70
CA ARG A 92 -22.14 6.23 6.99
C ARG A 92 -23.38 6.89 7.56
N ARG A 93 -23.56 8.21 7.38
CA ARG A 93 -24.77 8.92 7.79
C ARG A 93 -25.95 8.50 6.92
N GLU A 94 -25.78 8.51 5.60
CA GLU A 94 -26.82 8.05 4.67
C GLU A 94 -27.23 6.59 4.95
N ALA A 95 -26.26 5.71 5.21
CA ALA A 95 -26.56 4.33 5.57
C ALA A 95 -27.27 4.18 6.93
N HIS A 96 -27.13 5.15 7.83
CA HIS A 96 -27.87 5.20 9.09
C HIS A 96 -29.32 5.64 8.84
N ASP A 97 -29.50 6.76 8.14
CA ASP A 97 -30.83 7.32 7.83
C ASP A 97 -31.68 6.31 7.02
N LEU A 98 -31.07 5.64 6.04
CA LEU A 98 -31.75 4.58 5.28
C LEU A 98 -32.17 3.40 6.17
N LYS A 99 -31.38 3.05 7.19
CA LYS A 99 -31.76 1.97 8.13
C LYS A 99 -32.95 2.37 8.99
N GLU A 100 -33.02 3.62 9.42
CA GLU A 100 -34.17 4.12 10.18
C GLU A 100 -35.46 4.04 9.35
N VAL A 101 -35.43 4.57 8.12
CA VAL A 101 -36.58 4.52 7.21
C VAL A 101 -37.03 3.09 6.92
N VAL A 102 -36.07 2.17 6.69
CA VAL A 102 -36.39 0.74 6.48
C VAL A 102 -37.01 0.12 7.74
N ALA A 103 -36.54 0.48 8.93
CA ALA A 103 -37.11 -0.02 10.18
C ALA A 103 -38.55 0.48 10.40
N GLU A 104 -38.82 1.76 10.11
CA GLU A 104 -40.16 2.34 10.16
C GLU A 104 -41.11 1.64 9.20
N GLN A 105 -40.71 1.49 7.93
CA GLN A 105 -41.50 0.77 6.92
C GLN A 105 -41.76 -0.69 7.32
N ALA A 106 -40.78 -1.37 7.91
CA ALA A 106 -40.94 -2.74 8.40
C ALA A 106 -41.97 -2.83 9.54
N LEU A 107 -42.03 -1.82 10.42
CA LEU A 107 -43.04 -1.72 11.46
C LEU A 107 -44.44 -1.50 10.87
N GLU A 108 -44.57 -0.58 9.91
CA GLU A 108 -45.85 -0.32 9.21
C GLU A 108 -46.38 -1.58 8.52
N LEU A 109 -45.53 -2.27 7.75
CA LEU A 109 -45.90 -3.53 7.08
C LEU A 109 -46.36 -4.59 8.08
N ARG A 110 -45.72 -4.68 9.25
CA ARG A 110 -46.13 -5.61 10.31
C ARG A 110 -47.50 -5.23 10.89
N LEU A 111 -47.75 -3.95 11.12
CA LEU A 111 -49.04 -3.45 11.63
C LEU A 111 -50.16 -3.67 10.62
N LEU A 112 -49.94 -3.33 9.35
CA LEU A 112 -50.91 -3.55 8.26
C LEU A 112 -51.22 -5.04 8.09
N LYS A 113 -50.21 -5.90 8.12
CA LYS A 113 -50.40 -7.36 8.05
C LYS A 113 -51.23 -7.88 9.22
N LYS A 114 -50.99 -7.38 10.44
CA LYS A 114 -51.79 -7.74 11.63
C LYS A 114 -53.23 -7.25 11.53
N ALA A 115 -53.45 -6.02 11.04
CA ALA A 115 -54.79 -5.45 10.86
C ALA A 115 -55.60 -6.19 9.77
N CYS A 116 -54.96 -6.50 8.64
CA CYS A 116 -55.57 -7.27 7.55
C CYS A 116 -56.00 -8.66 8.00
N TRP A 117 -55.18 -9.35 8.80
CA TRP A 117 -55.54 -10.65 9.37
C TRP A 117 -56.65 -10.56 10.43
N GLY A 118 -56.78 -9.43 11.13
CA GLY A 118 -57.86 -9.19 12.09
C GLY A 118 -59.23 -8.89 11.46
N MET A 119 -59.27 -8.43 10.20
CA MET A 119 -60.53 -8.16 9.48
C MET A 119 -61.13 -9.42 8.81
N GLY A 120 -60.39 -10.53 8.73
CA GLY A 120 -60.83 -11.77 8.09
C GLY A 120 -61.61 -12.75 8.97
N THR A 121 -61.81 -12.45 10.26
CA THR A 121 -62.41 -13.39 11.23
C THR A 121 -63.79 -13.00 11.75
N THR A 122 -64.41 -11.90 11.28
CA THR A 122 -65.72 -11.42 11.77
C THR A 122 -66.83 -11.41 10.73
N THR A 123 -66.81 -12.34 9.76
CA THR A 123 -67.97 -12.58 8.89
C THR A 123 -68.18 -14.08 8.68
N ASN A 124 -68.47 -14.83 9.73
CA ASN A 124 -69.24 -16.06 9.54
C ASN A 124 -69.97 -16.59 10.79
N GLU A 125 -70.64 -15.76 11.59
CA GLU A 125 -71.70 -16.26 12.49
C GLU A 125 -72.81 -15.21 12.65
N ILE A 126 -73.87 -15.32 11.85
CA ILE A 126 -75.23 -14.95 12.27
C ILE A 126 -76.17 -16.10 11.86
N SER A 127 -76.47 -16.92 12.87
CA SER A 127 -77.67 -17.73 13.17
C SER A 127 -78.67 -18.12 12.07
N SER A 128 -78.81 -19.44 11.91
CA SER A 128 -80.05 -20.25 12.00
C SER A 128 -81.43 -19.56 11.86
N VAL A 129 -82.21 -19.94 10.84
CA VAL A 129 -83.51 -20.68 10.90
C VAL A 129 -83.75 -21.33 9.54
#